data_AF-A0A0N4T233-F1
#
_entry.id   AF-A0A0N4T233-F1
#
_cell.length_a   1.000
_cell.length_b   1.000
_cell.length_c   1.000
_cell.angle_alpha   90.00
_cell.angle_beta   90.00
_cell.angle_gamma   90.00
#
_symmetry.space_group_name_H-M   'P 1'
#
loop_
_entity.id
_entity.type
_entity.pdbx_description
1 polymer ?
#
loop_
_entity_poly.entity_id
_entity_poly.type
_entity_poly.pdbx_seq_one_letter_code
_entity_poly.pdbx_strand_id
1 'polypeptide(L)'
;MTLACEISDEIVPRILNECLNEYIRLICPHLEGAIHGAMNALRDIPATLANITPSSSENALNEQNDNFDKQLNEIDNESEIELEDEEPLEAAWERIEILKKRFNEMLRTVMNMLCDEICSDLYNCFEQLLSKQWMKNSNIIGTICETIKDYENDYMHLRRDIHIEILQFIEFKIVAEYLNAIASRKLTCTEYQKRCAIAKCLQNDIEIINVTFNALFTQFNCINKTRNLTNVLYSIAEFITLRDKDMLLLEIASLLRKYPEMTEEFLFTLTDIRDDVTSSESRALTEDCMKMIGKKENDPILIRLFQMAKGERKTAQMIKDVVPRIRRRVKLTIANQ
;
A
#
# COMPACT_ATOMS: atom_id res chain seq x y z
N MET A 1 -36.01 7.20 9.60
CA MET A 1 -35.98 8.01 8.36
C MET A 1 -37.29 7.93 7.60
N THR A 2 -37.73 6.78 7.09
CA THR A 2 -39.02 6.68 6.36
C THR A 2 -40.22 7.20 7.15
N LEU A 3 -40.36 6.80 8.42
CA LEU A 3 -41.38 7.33 9.35
C LEU A 3 -41.22 8.83 9.68
N ALA A 4 -40.01 9.39 9.57
CA ALA A 4 -39.77 10.81 9.82
C ALA A 4 -40.27 11.67 8.66
N CYS A 5 -39.99 11.21 7.42
CA CYS A 5 -40.48 11.83 6.19
C CYS A 5 -42.00 11.76 6.06
N GLU A 6 -42.65 10.75 6.64
CA GLU A 6 -44.12 10.65 6.69
C GLU A 6 -44.77 11.66 7.65
N ILE A 7 -44.01 12.21 8.61
CA ILE A 7 -44.51 13.10 9.66
C ILE A 7 -44.30 14.58 9.28
N SER A 8 -43.08 14.98 8.91
CA SER A 8 -42.75 16.33 8.42
C SER A 8 -41.30 16.36 7.93
N ASP A 9 -41.07 17.01 6.78
CA ASP A 9 -39.73 17.19 6.20
C ASP A 9 -38.81 18.04 7.10
N GLU A 10 -39.38 18.91 7.94
CA GLU A 10 -38.62 19.76 8.88
C GLU A 10 -38.05 18.96 10.06
N ILE A 11 -38.62 17.79 10.38
CA ILE A 11 -38.19 16.93 11.50
C ILE A 11 -37.12 15.92 11.04
N VAL A 12 -37.02 15.66 9.74
CA VAL A 12 -36.09 14.70 9.12
C VAL A 12 -34.62 14.98 9.51
N PRO A 13 -34.11 16.22 9.48
CA PRO A 13 -32.73 16.51 9.90
C PRO A 13 -32.48 16.19 11.37
N ARG A 14 -33.44 16.47 12.27
CA ARG A 14 -33.32 16.18 13.71
C ARG A 14 -33.31 14.68 13.98
N ILE A 15 -34.19 13.92 13.32
CA ILE A 15 -34.22 12.46 13.48
C ILE A 15 -32.97 11.81 12.88
N LEU A 16 -32.46 12.31 11.76
CA LEU A 16 -31.20 11.85 11.18
C LEU A 16 -30.03 12.10 12.16
N ASN A 17 -30.00 13.28 12.76
CA ASN A 17 -28.97 13.70 13.69
C ASN A 17 -28.95 12.83 14.96
N GLU A 18 -30.10 12.53 15.56
CA GLU A 18 -30.23 11.59 16.68
C GLU A 18 -29.87 10.15 16.31
N CYS A 19 -30.28 9.69 15.12
CA CYS A 19 -29.88 8.36 14.63
C CYS A 19 -28.36 8.26 14.44
N LEU A 20 -27.71 9.31 13.92
CA LEU A 20 -26.26 9.37 13.76
C LEU A 20 -25.54 9.40 15.12
N ASN A 21 -26.06 10.14 16.10
CA ASN A 21 -25.52 10.18 17.46
C ASN A 21 -25.57 8.80 18.12
N GLU A 22 -26.71 8.11 18.04
CA GLU A 22 -26.83 6.76 18.57
C GLU A 22 -25.96 5.76 17.80
N TYR A 23 -25.83 5.88 16.47
CA TYR A 23 -24.90 5.04 15.69
C TYR A 23 -23.44 5.25 16.11
N ILE A 24 -23.01 6.50 16.24
CA ILE A 24 -21.66 6.86 16.67
C ILE A 24 -21.38 6.38 18.10
N ARG A 25 -22.37 6.46 18.99
CA ARG A 25 -22.25 6.09 20.40
C ARG A 25 -22.34 4.58 20.63
N LEU A 26 -23.25 3.89 19.95
CA LEU A 26 -23.55 2.46 20.15
C LEU A 26 -22.78 1.53 19.22
N ILE A 27 -22.38 1.97 18.03
CA ILE A 27 -21.80 1.08 17.01
C ILE A 27 -20.29 1.32 16.84
N CYS A 28 -19.80 2.57 16.88
CA CYS A 28 -18.35 2.82 16.76
C CYS A 28 -17.50 2.15 17.86
N PRO A 29 -17.88 2.12 19.15
CA PRO A 29 -17.09 1.42 20.18
C PRO A 29 -17.10 -0.10 20.00
N HIS A 30 -18.19 -0.64 19.44
CA HIS A 30 -18.32 -2.06 19.16
C HIS A 30 -17.69 -2.48 17.83
N LEU A 31 -17.39 -1.53 16.94
CA LEU A 31 -16.61 -1.75 15.72
C LEU A 31 -15.20 -2.26 16.03
N GLU A 32 -14.54 -1.74 17.07
CA GLU A 32 -13.22 -2.21 17.50
C GLU A 32 -13.28 -3.66 18.01
N GLY A 33 -14.36 -4.00 18.74
CA GLY A 33 -14.67 -5.37 19.14
C GLY A 33 -15.04 -6.29 17.97
N ALA A 34 -15.73 -5.76 16.94
CA ALA A 34 -16.07 -6.50 15.73
C ALA A 34 -14.85 -6.71 14.82
N ILE A 35 -13.91 -5.76 14.77
CA ILE A 35 -12.60 -5.93 14.13
C ILE A 35 -11.82 -7.01 14.88
N HIS A 36 -11.79 -6.97 16.21
CA HIS A 36 -11.16 -8.03 17.01
C HIS A 36 -11.85 -9.40 16.83
N GLY A 37 -13.17 -9.41 16.70
CA GLY A 37 -13.97 -10.59 16.36
C GLY A 37 -13.66 -11.12 14.95
N ALA A 38 -13.56 -10.24 13.95
CA ALA A 38 -13.16 -10.57 12.59
C ALA A 38 -11.70 -11.06 12.54
N MET A 39 -10.79 -10.49 13.33
CA MET A 39 -9.41 -10.99 13.50
C MET A 39 -9.37 -12.42 14.04
N ASN A 40 -10.27 -12.76 14.98
CA ASN A 40 -10.38 -14.12 15.49
C ASN A 40 -11.08 -15.06 14.48
N ALA A 41 -12.05 -14.56 13.72
CA ALA A 41 -12.74 -15.33 12.69
C ALA A 41 -11.83 -15.63 11.49
N LEU A 42 -11.08 -14.65 10.98
CA LEU A 42 -10.09 -14.81 9.90
C LEU A 42 -8.98 -15.80 10.26
N ARG A 43 -8.65 -15.91 11.55
CA ARG A 43 -7.72 -16.90 12.07
C ARG A 43 -8.24 -18.35 11.99
N ASP A 44 -9.55 -18.54 11.86
CA ASP A 44 -10.24 -19.83 11.91
C ASP A 44 -11.00 -20.19 10.61
N ILE A 45 -10.81 -19.47 9.49
CA ILE A 45 -11.50 -19.82 8.22
C ILE A 45 -10.76 -20.97 7.50
N PRO A 46 -11.35 -22.17 7.52
CA PRO A 46 -11.73 -22.82 6.27
C PRO A 46 -13.24 -22.67 5.97
N ALA A 47 -13.56 -22.13 4.79
CA ALA A 47 -14.77 -22.41 3.98
C ALA A 47 -16.19 -21.97 4.45
N THR A 48 -16.40 -20.87 5.18
CA THR A 48 -17.78 -20.47 5.59
C THR A 48 -18.30 -19.11 5.13
N LEU A 49 -17.68 -18.45 4.14
CA LEU A 49 -18.25 -17.24 3.54
C LEU A 49 -19.00 -17.54 2.24
N ALA A 50 -20.01 -18.41 2.33
CA ALA A 50 -21.13 -18.40 1.39
C ALA A 50 -22.32 -17.75 2.09
N ASN A 51 -22.82 -16.67 1.48
CA ASN A 51 -24.05 -15.95 1.80
C ASN A 51 -23.92 -14.84 2.84
N ILE A 52 -23.59 -13.64 2.36
CA ILE A 52 -24.47 -12.47 2.51
C ILE A 52 -24.28 -11.61 1.25
N THR A 53 -25.29 -11.57 0.39
CA THR A 53 -25.61 -10.39 -0.44
C THR A 53 -26.71 -9.62 0.29
N PRO A 54 -26.75 -8.29 0.17
CA PRO A 54 -27.77 -7.73 -0.71
C PRO A 54 -27.31 -6.55 -1.57
N SER A 55 -27.75 -6.62 -2.83
CA SER A 55 -28.25 -5.55 -3.71
C SER A 55 -27.49 -4.22 -3.86
N SER A 56 -26.86 -4.10 -5.03
CA SER A 56 -27.13 -3.07 -6.05
C SER A 56 -27.41 -1.63 -5.60
N SER A 57 -26.46 -0.73 -5.87
CA SER A 57 -26.72 0.34 -6.84
C SER A 57 -25.42 0.77 -7.53
N GLU A 58 -25.55 0.87 -8.84
CA GLU A 58 -24.54 1.24 -9.81
C GLU A 58 -24.55 2.77 -10.01
N ASN A 59 -23.34 3.29 -10.22
CA ASN A 59 -22.99 4.37 -11.16
C ASN A 59 -23.16 5.85 -10.80
N ALA A 60 -22.13 6.57 -11.29
CA ALA A 60 -22.07 7.98 -11.68
C ALA A 60 -21.73 9.02 -10.59
N LEU A 61 -20.43 9.15 -10.34
CA LEU A 61 -19.81 10.48 -10.30
C LEU A 61 -19.83 11.05 -11.71
N ASN A 62 -20.68 12.05 -11.98
CA ASN A 62 -20.30 13.19 -12.83
C ASN A 62 -21.38 14.29 -12.82
N GLU A 63 -20.89 15.53 -12.73
CA GLU A 63 -21.50 16.77 -13.22
C GLU A 63 -22.84 17.20 -12.61
N GLN A 64 -22.77 18.11 -11.61
CA GLN A 64 -23.33 19.47 -11.71
C GLN A 64 -23.14 20.21 -10.39
N ASN A 65 -22.00 20.89 -10.25
CA ASN A 65 -21.98 22.19 -9.59
C ASN A 65 -22.43 23.19 -10.66
N ASP A 66 -23.66 23.66 -10.55
CA ASP A 66 -24.06 25.03 -10.85
C ASP A 66 -25.59 25.07 -10.79
N ASN A 67 -26.12 26.07 -10.08
CA ASN A 67 -27.52 26.50 -10.05
C ASN A 67 -28.39 26.07 -8.84
N PHE A 68 -27.97 26.40 -7.62
CA PHE A 68 -28.89 26.46 -6.46
C PHE A 68 -28.80 27.76 -5.62
N ASP A 69 -28.29 28.86 -6.21
CA ASP A 69 -28.27 30.19 -5.57
C ASP A 69 -29.47 31.08 -5.98
N LYS A 70 -30.56 30.49 -6.51
CA LYS A 70 -31.64 31.29 -7.11
C LYS A 70 -33.07 30.86 -6.82
N GLN A 71 -33.33 30.27 -5.65
CA GLN A 71 -34.68 30.23 -5.09
C GLN A 71 -34.62 30.54 -3.60
N LEU A 72 -34.42 31.82 -3.31
CA LEU A 72 -34.40 32.36 -1.95
C LEU A 72 -35.34 33.56 -1.81
N ASN A 73 -36.36 33.71 -2.68
CA ASN A 73 -37.32 34.79 -2.53
C ASN A 73 -38.76 34.29 -2.67
N GLU A 74 -39.56 34.72 -1.69
CA GLU A 74 -41.02 34.66 -1.56
C GLU A 74 -41.56 33.41 -0.84
N ILE A 75 -41.76 33.54 0.48
CA ILE A 75 -43.08 33.57 1.12
C ILE A 75 -42.94 34.24 2.50
N ASP A 76 -43.52 35.43 2.62
CA ASP A 76 -43.87 36.08 3.88
C ASP A 76 -45.28 35.61 4.29
N ASN A 77 -45.43 35.06 5.49
CA ASN A 77 -46.34 35.54 6.57
C ASN A 77 -46.95 34.45 7.47
N GLU A 78 -46.87 34.76 8.78
CA GLU A 78 -47.67 34.33 9.92
C GLU A 78 -47.46 32.93 10.52
N SER A 79 -46.54 32.81 11.48
CA SER A 79 -46.88 32.69 12.91
C SER A 79 -45.61 32.57 13.77
N GLU A 80 -45.51 33.42 14.79
CA GLU A 80 -44.52 33.29 15.87
C GLU A 80 -44.72 31.94 16.59
N ILE A 81 -43.78 31.02 16.40
CA ILE A 81 -43.50 29.97 17.38
C ILE A 81 -41.99 30.06 17.65
N GLU A 82 -41.65 30.58 18.82
CA GLU A 82 -40.30 30.51 19.36
C GLU A 82 -39.91 29.02 19.50
N LEU A 83 -39.04 28.56 18.62
CA LEU A 83 -38.29 27.31 18.78
C LEU A 83 -36.81 27.70 18.90
N GLU A 84 -36.38 27.92 20.14
CA GLU A 84 -34.96 27.97 20.48
C GLU A 84 -34.30 26.61 20.18
N ASP A 85 -33.09 26.71 19.61
CA ASP A 85 -32.06 25.68 19.37
C ASP A 85 -32.31 24.65 18.25
N GLU A 86 -32.41 25.14 17.01
CA GLU A 86 -31.98 24.35 15.84
C GLU A 86 -30.46 24.09 15.94
N GLU A 87 -30.07 22.86 16.28
CA GLU A 87 -28.68 22.43 16.06
C GLU A 87 -28.44 22.43 14.54
N PRO A 88 -27.59 23.33 13.99
CA PRO A 88 -27.63 23.65 12.57
C PRO A 88 -27.22 22.44 11.73
N LEU A 89 -27.75 22.33 10.51
CA LEU A 89 -27.37 21.35 9.48
C LEU A 89 -25.84 21.10 9.40
N GLU A 90 -25.04 22.13 9.69
CA GLU A 90 -23.57 22.08 9.82
C GLU A 90 -23.05 21.06 10.85
N ALA A 91 -23.71 20.91 12.00
CA ALA A 91 -23.38 19.90 13.02
C ALA A 91 -23.66 18.46 12.54
N ALA A 92 -24.71 18.26 11.74
CA ALA A 92 -25.02 16.96 11.14
C ALA A 92 -23.99 16.59 10.04
N TRP A 93 -23.55 17.57 9.24
CA TRP A 93 -22.46 17.38 8.27
C TRP A 93 -21.13 17.03 8.94
N GLU A 94 -20.78 17.71 10.03
CA GLU A 94 -19.57 17.40 10.81
C GLU A 94 -19.60 15.95 11.32
N ARG A 95 -20.76 15.48 11.81
CA ARG A 95 -20.93 14.10 12.28
C ARG A 95 -20.79 13.06 11.17
N ILE A 96 -21.31 13.33 9.97
CA ILE A 96 -21.13 12.47 8.80
C ILE A 96 -19.65 12.36 8.42
N GLU A 97 -18.91 13.48 8.43
CA GLU A 97 -17.48 13.47 8.14
C GLU A 97 -16.67 12.73 9.20
N ILE A 98 -17.03 12.85 10.49
CA ILE A 98 -16.43 12.04 11.56
C ILE A 98 -16.67 10.54 11.31
N LEU A 99 -17.91 10.15 10.97
CA LEU A 99 -18.27 8.76 10.73
C LEU A 99 -17.52 8.19 9.52
N LYS A 100 -17.50 8.93 8.41
CA LYS A 100 -16.76 8.60 7.19
C LYS A 100 -15.27 8.45 7.47
N LYS A 101 -14.67 9.37 8.24
CA LYS A 101 -13.27 9.28 8.66
C LYS A 101 -13.00 7.99 9.45
N ARG A 102 -13.85 7.66 10.43
CA ARG A 102 -13.70 6.42 11.22
C ARG A 102 -13.85 5.15 10.39
N PHE A 103 -14.82 5.11 9.47
CA PHE A 103 -14.96 3.98 8.54
C PHE A 103 -13.72 3.83 7.65
N ASN A 104 -13.18 4.93 7.13
CA ASN A 104 -11.98 4.90 6.30
C ASN A 104 -10.74 4.47 7.11
N GLU A 105 -10.62 4.88 8.36
CA GLU A 105 -9.55 4.44 9.27
C GLU A 105 -9.66 2.93 9.57
N MET A 106 -10.86 2.43 9.84
CA MET A 106 -11.12 1.01 9.99
C MET A 106 -10.78 0.24 8.72
N LEU A 107 -11.27 0.70 7.57
CA LEU A 107 -11.01 0.06 6.28
C LEU A 107 -9.51 -0.01 6.00
N ARG A 108 -8.77 1.09 6.21
CA ARG A 108 -7.31 1.11 6.09
C ARG A 108 -6.64 0.11 7.03
N THR A 109 -7.16 -0.03 8.25
CA THR A 109 -6.65 -0.97 9.25
C THR A 109 -6.85 -2.41 8.79
N VAL A 110 -8.03 -2.75 8.28
CA VAL A 110 -8.34 -4.07 7.70
C VAL A 110 -7.48 -4.34 6.45
N MET A 111 -7.35 -3.37 5.54
CA MET A 111 -6.49 -3.52 4.36
C MET A 111 -5.04 -3.77 4.73
N ASN A 112 -4.50 -3.04 5.72
CA ASN A 112 -3.15 -3.27 6.22
C ASN A 112 -3.00 -4.70 6.78
N MET A 113 -4.00 -5.21 7.50
CA MET A 113 -3.96 -6.59 8.00
C MET A 113 -3.92 -7.62 6.88
N LEU A 114 -4.77 -7.49 5.85
CA LEU A 114 -4.78 -8.39 4.69
C LEU A 114 -3.44 -8.34 3.93
N CYS A 115 -2.86 -7.15 3.82
CA CYS A 115 -1.54 -6.97 3.21
C CYS A 115 -0.42 -7.60 4.06
N ASP A 116 -0.48 -7.44 5.39
CA ASP A 116 0.50 -7.99 6.32
C ASP A 116 0.47 -9.52 6.35
N GLU A 117 -0.70 -10.13 6.17
CA GLU A 117 -0.86 -11.57 6.03
C GLU A 117 -0.10 -12.09 4.81
N ILE A 118 -0.37 -11.54 3.62
CA ILE A 118 0.37 -11.89 2.39
C ILE A 118 1.87 -11.66 2.58
N CYS A 119 2.26 -10.53 3.17
CA CYS A 119 3.67 -10.22 3.40
C CYS A 119 4.34 -11.21 4.36
N SER A 120 3.60 -11.74 5.33
CA SER A 120 4.10 -12.71 6.31
C SER A 120 4.38 -14.05 5.65
N ASP A 121 3.49 -14.50 4.76
CA ASP A 121 3.67 -15.75 4.01
C ASP A 121 4.81 -15.64 2.99
N LEU A 122 4.95 -14.46 2.38
CA LEU A 122 6.03 -14.16 1.44
C LEU A 122 7.37 -13.82 2.13
N TYR A 123 7.41 -13.64 3.44
CA TYR A 123 8.58 -13.16 4.17
C TYR A 123 9.85 -13.99 3.89
N ASN A 124 9.73 -15.31 3.88
CA ASN A 124 10.86 -16.20 3.62
C ASN A 124 11.37 -16.09 2.17
N CYS A 125 10.48 -15.77 1.23
CA CYS A 125 10.84 -15.52 -0.17
C CYS A 125 11.60 -14.20 -0.28
N PHE A 126 11.11 -13.14 0.37
CA PHE A 126 11.79 -11.83 0.42
C PHE A 126 13.19 -11.92 1.03
N GLU A 127 13.35 -12.66 2.13
CA GLU A 127 14.65 -12.92 2.76
C GLU A 127 15.62 -13.74 1.90
N GLN A 128 15.17 -14.29 0.77
CA GLN A 128 16.02 -15.02 -0.18
C GLN A 128 16.32 -14.22 -1.46
N LEU A 129 15.60 -13.13 -1.76
CA LEU A 129 15.86 -12.29 -2.94
C LEU A 129 17.32 -11.80 -2.95
N LEU A 130 17.99 -11.86 -4.10
CA LEU A 130 19.43 -11.53 -4.26
C LEU A 130 20.38 -12.36 -3.37
N SER A 131 19.94 -13.48 -2.78
CA SER A 131 20.83 -14.39 -2.06
C SER A 131 21.65 -15.27 -3.01
N LYS A 132 22.60 -16.03 -2.45
CA LYS A 132 23.30 -17.10 -3.21
C LYS A 132 22.34 -18.18 -3.70
N GLN A 133 21.23 -18.42 -2.99
CA GLN A 133 20.21 -19.37 -3.40
C GLN A 133 19.43 -18.84 -4.62
N TRP A 134 19.10 -17.54 -4.59
CA TRP A 134 18.47 -16.85 -5.71
C TRP A 134 19.28 -16.97 -7.00
N MET A 135 20.60 -16.75 -6.92
CA MET A 135 21.52 -16.86 -8.05
C MET A 135 21.67 -18.26 -8.66
N LYS A 136 21.35 -19.32 -7.92
CA LYS A 136 21.69 -20.71 -8.30
C LYS A 136 20.58 -21.45 -9.05
N ASN A 137 19.45 -20.81 -9.35
CA ASN A 137 18.19 -21.37 -9.88
C ASN A 137 17.12 -21.56 -8.79
N SER A 138 16.72 -20.48 -8.13
CA SER A 138 15.51 -20.51 -7.32
C SER A 138 14.32 -19.95 -8.11
N ASN A 139 13.19 -20.64 -8.10
CA ASN A 139 11.93 -20.07 -8.57
C ASN A 139 11.27 -19.18 -7.48
N ILE A 140 12.05 -18.36 -6.76
CA ILE A 140 11.52 -17.55 -5.64
C ILE A 140 10.43 -16.61 -6.14
N ILE A 141 10.67 -15.91 -7.26
CA ILE A 141 9.67 -15.00 -7.79
C ILE A 141 8.42 -15.74 -8.28
N GLY A 142 8.58 -16.93 -8.87
CA GLY A 142 7.45 -17.76 -9.25
C GLY A 142 6.63 -18.17 -8.03
N THR A 143 7.28 -18.59 -6.94
CA THR A 143 6.58 -18.87 -5.67
C THR A 143 5.84 -17.64 -5.14
N ILE A 144 6.48 -16.46 -5.14
CA ILE A 144 5.82 -15.21 -4.75
C ILE A 144 4.57 -14.97 -5.60
N CYS A 145 4.68 -15.08 -6.92
CA CYS A 145 3.58 -14.85 -7.85
C CYS A 145 2.46 -15.89 -7.72
N GLU A 146 2.76 -17.17 -7.52
CA GLU A 146 1.74 -18.20 -7.28
C GLU A 146 1.02 -17.98 -5.95
N THR A 147 1.74 -17.66 -4.87
CA THR A 147 1.10 -17.33 -3.58
C THR A 147 0.13 -16.15 -3.73
N ILE A 148 0.51 -15.10 -4.46
CA ILE A 148 -0.39 -13.95 -4.70
C ILE A 148 -1.63 -14.38 -5.50
N LYS A 149 -1.48 -15.23 -6.52
CA LYS A 149 -2.61 -15.77 -7.28
C LYS A 149 -3.54 -16.64 -6.42
N ASP A 150 -3.00 -17.37 -5.45
CA ASP A 150 -3.81 -18.16 -4.53
C ASP A 150 -4.72 -17.23 -3.70
N TYR A 151 -4.17 -16.13 -3.18
CA TYR A 151 -4.92 -15.09 -2.46
C TYR A 151 -6.01 -14.40 -3.29
N GLU A 152 -5.90 -14.35 -4.63
CA GLU A 152 -6.95 -13.78 -5.46
C GLU A 152 -8.28 -14.53 -5.31
N ASN A 153 -8.24 -15.85 -5.10
CA ASN A 153 -9.43 -16.63 -4.86
C ASN A 153 -10.03 -16.34 -3.49
N ASP A 154 -9.18 -16.20 -2.47
CA ASP A 154 -9.62 -15.88 -1.10
C ASP A 154 -10.23 -14.47 -1.02
N TYR A 155 -9.74 -13.56 -1.86
CA TYR A 155 -10.15 -12.16 -1.89
C TYR A 155 -11.24 -11.86 -2.92
N MET A 156 -11.83 -12.88 -3.57
CA MET A 156 -12.86 -12.70 -4.60
C MET A 156 -14.12 -11.94 -4.13
N HIS A 157 -14.36 -11.88 -2.82
CA HIS A 157 -15.49 -11.18 -2.21
C HIS A 157 -15.19 -9.73 -1.82
N LEU A 158 -13.93 -9.28 -1.93
CA LEU A 158 -13.58 -7.90 -1.67
C LEU A 158 -14.19 -6.99 -2.74
N ARG A 159 -14.50 -5.75 -2.32
CA ARG A 159 -14.86 -4.72 -3.29
C ARG A 159 -13.67 -4.46 -4.21
N ARG A 160 -13.95 -4.28 -5.50
CA ARG A 160 -12.95 -4.15 -6.56
C ARG A 160 -11.88 -3.09 -6.30
N ASP A 161 -12.27 -1.91 -5.82
CA ASP A 161 -11.35 -0.82 -5.44
C ASP A 161 -10.35 -1.26 -4.35
N ILE A 162 -10.84 -1.95 -3.32
CA ILE A 162 -10.03 -2.51 -2.23
C ILE A 162 -9.07 -3.58 -2.75
N HIS A 163 -9.56 -4.45 -3.62
CA HIS A 163 -8.73 -5.51 -4.21
C HIS A 163 -7.60 -4.92 -5.06
N ILE A 164 -7.91 -3.93 -5.90
CA ILE A 164 -6.90 -3.18 -6.68
C ILE A 164 -5.88 -2.50 -5.75
N GLU A 165 -6.31 -1.90 -4.64
CA GLU A 165 -5.41 -1.25 -3.68
C GLU A 165 -4.46 -2.24 -3.02
N ILE A 166 -4.95 -3.42 -2.63
CA ILE A 166 -4.12 -4.53 -2.09
C ILE A 166 -3.12 -5.00 -3.14
N LEU A 167 -3.55 -5.25 -4.38
CA LEU A 167 -2.66 -5.66 -5.46
C LEU A 167 -1.55 -4.62 -5.72
N GLN A 168 -1.91 -3.34 -5.77
CA GLN A 168 -0.91 -2.27 -5.89
C GLN A 168 0.06 -2.30 -4.73
N PHE A 169 -0.43 -2.40 -3.50
CA PHE A 169 0.44 -2.47 -2.31
C PHE A 169 1.43 -3.63 -2.40
N ILE A 170 0.98 -4.82 -2.79
CA ILE A 170 1.85 -6.00 -2.88
C ILE A 170 2.89 -5.83 -3.99
N GLU A 171 2.52 -5.24 -5.14
CA GLU A 171 3.49 -4.93 -6.19
C GLU A 171 4.56 -3.94 -5.73
N PHE A 172 4.15 -2.86 -5.02
CA PHE A 172 5.06 -1.93 -4.37
C PHE A 172 5.99 -2.65 -3.38
N LYS A 173 5.44 -3.55 -2.56
CA LYS A 173 6.19 -4.32 -1.58
C LYS A 173 7.26 -5.17 -2.23
N ILE A 174 6.92 -5.90 -3.29
CA ILE A 174 7.89 -6.74 -4.01
C ILE A 174 9.06 -5.91 -4.51
N VAL A 175 8.80 -4.80 -5.21
CA VAL A 175 9.86 -3.93 -5.73
C VAL A 175 10.69 -3.32 -4.59
N ALA A 176 10.04 -2.90 -3.50
CA ALA A 176 10.73 -2.40 -2.31
C ALA A 176 11.63 -3.46 -1.66
N GLU A 177 11.22 -4.73 -1.63
CA GLU A 177 12.04 -5.84 -1.12
C GLU A 177 13.24 -6.15 -2.00
N TYR A 178 13.13 -6.01 -3.33
CA TYR A 178 14.30 -6.04 -4.22
C TYR A 178 15.28 -4.91 -3.90
N LEU A 179 14.80 -3.66 -3.74
CA LEU A 179 15.63 -2.53 -3.37
C LEU A 179 16.30 -2.74 -1.99
N ASN A 180 15.53 -3.20 -0.99
CA ASN A 180 16.08 -3.58 0.32
C ASN A 180 17.17 -4.64 0.20
N ALA A 181 16.96 -5.67 -0.63
CA ALA A 181 17.93 -6.73 -0.84
C ALA A 181 19.21 -6.22 -1.53
N ILE A 182 19.09 -5.32 -2.50
CA ILE A 182 20.24 -4.63 -3.14
C ILE A 182 21.02 -3.81 -2.11
N ALA A 183 20.33 -3.02 -1.27
CA ALA A 183 20.96 -2.17 -0.27
C ALA A 183 21.60 -2.95 0.89
N SER A 184 21.06 -4.12 1.23
CA SER A 184 21.50 -4.88 2.42
C SER A 184 22.49 -6.00 2.11
N ARG A 185 22.53 -6.50 0.88
CA ARG A 185 23.43 -7.61 0.52
C ARG A 185 24.69 -7.09 -0.12
N LYS A 186 25.82 -7.57 0.39
CA LYS A 186 27.13 -7.45 -0.27
C LYS A 186 27.20 -8.39 -1.47
N LEU A 187 26.49 -8.04 -2.54
CA LEU A 187 26.65 -8.66 -3.85
C LEU A 187 27.99 -8.17 -4.41
N THR A 188 29.10 -8.82 -4.08
CA THR A 188 30.40 -8.44 -4.65
C THR A 188 30.53 -9.05 -6.04
N CYS A 189 30.60 -8.19 -7.06
CA CYS A 189 30.50 -8.60 -8.45
C CYS A 189 31.75 -8.29 -9.27
N THR A 190 32.93 -8.71 -8.79
CA THR A 190 34.22 -8.37 -9.40
C THR A 190 34.30 -8.76 -10.89
N GLU A 191 33.72 -9.90 -11.25
CA GLU A 191 33.73 -10.38 -12.63
C GLU A 191 32.52 -9.85 -13.42
N TYR A 192 32.79 -9.26 -14.59
CA TYR A 192 31.76 -8.80 -15.52
C TYR A 192 30.69 -9.86 -15.82
N GLN A 193 31.11 -11.13 -15.99
CA GLN A 193 30.17 -12.24 -16.24
C GLN A 193 29.20 -12.46 -15.07
N LYS A 194 29.66 -12.31 -13.82
CA LYS A 194 28.81 -12.39 -12.62
C LYS A 194 27.82 -11.23 -12.57
N ARG A 195 28.26 -10.01 -12.91
CA ARG A 195 27.38 -8.84 -13.05
C ARG A 195 26.27 -9.08 -14.06
N CYS A 196 26.62 -9.58 -15.24
CA CYS A 196 25.64 -9.94 -16.27
C CYS A 196 24.67 -11.04 -15.81
N ALA A 197 25.15 -12.05 -15.08
CA ALA A 197 24.29 -13.11 -14.56
C ALA A 197 23.28 -12.58 -13.54
N ILE A 198 23.71 -11.70 -12.61
CA ILE A 198 22.83 -11.06 -11.63
C ILE A 198 21.78 -10.20 -12.33
N ALA A 199 22.21 -9.34 -13.25
CA ALA A 199 21.32 -8.47 -13.99
C ALA A 199 20.29 -9.27 -14.81
N LYS A 200 20.71 -10.37 -15.46
CA LYS A 200 19.81 -11.24 -16.20
C LYS A 200 18.79 -11.93 -15.30
N CYS A 201 19.20 -12.42 -14.13
CA CYS A 201 18.26 -13.00 -13.17
C CYS A 201 17.23 -11.95 -12.70
N LEU A 202 17.70 -10.74 -12.38
CA LEU A 202 16.83 -9.64 -11.98
C LEU A 202 15.85 -9.25 -13.10
N GLN A 203 16.31 -9.16 -14.35
CA GLN A 203 15.48 -8.88 -15.52
C GLN A 203 14.40 -9.95 -15.75
N ASN A 204 14.75 -11.24 -15.65
CA ASN A 204 13.78 -12.32 -15.75
C ASN A 204 12.71 -12.21 -14.65
N ASP A 205 13.10 -11.93 -13.42
CA ASP A 205 12.15 -11.77 -12.31
C ASP A 205 11.23 -10.57 -12.54
N ILE A 206 11.76 -9.46 -13.06
CA ILE A 206 10.97 -8.28 -13.43
C ILE A 206 9.94 -8.63 -14.52
N GLU A 207 10.31 -9.43 -15.53
CA GLU A 207 9.38 -9.87 -16.56
C GLU A 207 8.24 -10.71 -15.97
N ILE A 208 8.54 -11.63 -15.04
CA ILE A 208 7.55 -12.45 -14.34
C ILE A 208 6.60 -11.59 -13.50
N ILE A 209 7.13 -10.60 -12.76
CA ILE A 209 6.33 -9.62 -12.01
C ILE A 209 5.37 -8.91 -12.96
N ASN A 210 5.90 -8.32 -14.03
CA ASN A 210 5.11 -7.56 -14.99
C ASN A 210 4.01 -8.41 -15.64
N VAL A 211 4.33 -9.62 -16.08
CA VAL A 211 3.34 -10.54 -16.68
C VAL A 211 2.25 -10.88 -15.67
N THR A 212 2.62 -11.21 -14.43
CA THR A 212 1.68 -11.60 -13.38
C THR A 212 0.75 -10.44 -13.03
N PHE A 213 1.30 -9.28 -12.64
CA PHE A 213 0.48 -8.15 -12.21
C PHE A 213 -0.35 -7.54 -13.35
N ASN A 214 0.18 -7.46 -14.57
CA ASN A 214 -0.63 -7.02 -15.71
C ASN A 214 -1.85 -7.95 -15.92
N ALA A 215 -1.67 -9.27 -15.79
CA ALA A 215 -2.78 -10.21 -15.88
C ALA A 215 -3.80 -10.01 -14.75
N LEU A 216 -3.34 -9.85 -13.51
CA LEU A 216 -4.21 -9.60 -12.35
C LEU A 216 -5.01 -8.31 -12.49
N PHE A 217 -4.38 -7.17 -12.81
CA PHE A 217 -5.09 -5.90 -13.00
C PHE A 217 -6.06 -5.90 -14.20
N THR A 218 -5.76 -6.69 -15.23
CA THR A 218 -6.65 -6.83 -16.40
C THR A 218 -7.98 -7.48 -16.02
N GLN A 219 -8.00 -8.42 -15.06
CA GLN A 219 -9.25 -9.02 -14.54
C GLN A 219 -10.20 -7.96 -13.97
N PHE A 220 -9.64 -6.87 -13.45
CA PHE A 220 -10.38 -5.72 -12.94
C PHE A 220 -10.50 -4.58 -13.95
N ASN A 221 -10.36 -4.80 -15.26
CA ASN A 221 -10.41 -3.71 -16.28
C ASN A 221 -9.60 -2.46 -15.87
N CYS A 222 -8.47 -2.66 -15.18
CA CYS A 222 -7.65 -1.61 -14.61
C CYS A 222 -6.32 -1.58 -15.37
N ILE A 223 -5.93 -0.41 -15.86
CA ILE A 223 -4.61 -0.25 -16.47
C ILE A 223 -3.60 -0.17 -15.33
N ASN A 224 -2.68 -1.12 -15.30
CA ASN A 224 -1.61 -1.11 -14.31
C ASN A 224 -0.68 0.10 -14.54
N LYS A 225 -0.79 1.11 -13.67
CA LYS A 225 0.06 2.33 -13.72
C LYS A 225 1.41 2.14 -13.04
N THR A 226 1.65 1.00 -12.40
CA THR A 226 2.88 0.73 -11.64
C THR A 226 4.04 0.23 -12.51
N ARG A 227 3.91 0.19 -13.85
CA ARG A 227 5.03 -0.12 -14.77
C ARG A 227 6.27 0.74 -14.46
N ASN A 228 6.08 1.93 -13.91
CA ASN A 228 7.16 2.80 -13.42
C ASN A 228 7.96 2.21 -12.24
N LEU A 229 7.35 1.37 -11.39
CA LEU A 229 8.01 0.74 -10.24
C LEU A 229 9.11 -0.21 -10.69
N THR A 230 8.79 -1.14 -11.58
CA THR A 230 9.76 -2.13 -12.08
C THR A 230 10.87 -1.51 -12.93
N ASN A 231 10.62 -0.34 -13.53
CA ASN A 231 11.63 0.37 -14.32
C ASN A 231 12.87 0.75 -13.49
N VAL A 232 12.70 0.99 -12.18
CA VAL A 232 13.82 1.25 -11.27
C VAL A 232 14.77 0.05 -11.24
N LEU A 233 14.21 -1.16 -11.11
CA LEU A 233 14.99 -2.40 -11.09
C LEU A 233 15.64 -2.70 -12.45
N TYR A 234 14.97 -2.40 -13.57
CA TYR A 234 15.58 -2.49 -14.91
C TYR A 234 16.80 -1.58 -15.04
N SER A 235 16.68 -0.31 -14.65
CA SER A 235 17.80 0.63 -14.72
C SER A 235 18.94 0.26 -13.76
N ILE A 236 18.64 -0.35 -12.62
CA ILE A 236 19.65 -0.95 -11.74
C ILE A 236 20.36 -2.13 -12.42
N ALA A 237 19.62 -3.02 -13.09
CA ALA A 237 20.20 -4.13 -13.83
C ALA A 237 21.15 -3.62 -14.94
N GLU A 238 20.71 -2.62 -15.72
CA GLU A 238 21.53 -1.95 -16.74
C GLU A 238 22.82 -1.37 -16.14
N PHE A 239 22.70 -0.63 -15.03
CA PHE A 239 23.83 -0.06 -14.31
C PHE A 239 24.84 -1.12 -13.84
N ILE A 240 24.37 -2.23 -13.28
CA ILE A 240 25.22 -3.35 -12.85
C ILE A 240 25.98 -3.93 -14.05
N THR A 241 25.39 -3.97 -15.24
CA THR A 241 26.05 -4.47 -16.47
C THR A 241 26.93 -3.47 -17.20
N LEU A 242 27.01 -2.22 -16.76
CA LEU A 242 27.85 -1.21 -17.42
C LEU A 242 29.31 -1.68 -17.43
N ARG A 243 29.88 -1.89 -18.62
CA ARG A 243 31.23 -2.46 -18.79
C ARG A 243 32.32 -1.43 -18.52
N ASP A 244 32.15 -0.22 -19.06
CA ASP A 244 33.12 0.85 -18.98
C ASP A 244 33.06 1.54 -17.61
N LYS A 245 34.20 1.63 -16.93
CA LYS A 245 34.30 2.29 -15.61
C LYS A 245 34.32 3.81 -15.73
N ASP A 246 34.85 4.33 -16.84
CA ASP A 246 34.97 5.78 -17.07
C ASP A 246 33.59 6.42 -17.28
N MET A 247 32.59 5.61 -17.63
CA MET A 247 31.18 6.02 -17.78
C MET A 247 30.38 5.99 -16.47
N LEU A 248 30.96 5.54 -15.35
CA LEU A 248 30.22 5.39 -14.10
C LEU A 248 29.61 6.70 -13.61
N LEU A 249 30.37 7.80 -13.63
CA LEU A 249 29.87 9.11 -13.21
C LEU A 249 28.64 9.54 -14.03
N LEU A 250 28.65 9.28 -15.34
CA LEU A 250 27.56 9.62 -16.23
C LEU A 250 26.31 8.78 -15.94
N GLU A 251 26.47 7.47 -15.75
CA GLU A 251 25.36 6.56 -15.47
C GLU A 251 24.75 6.80 -14.07
N ILE A 252 25.58 7.06 -13.05
CA ILE A 252 25.12 7.47 -11.72
C ILE A 252 24.28 8.75 -11.82
N ALA A 253 24.78 9.76 -12.54
CA ALA A 253 24.04 10.99 -12.77
C ALA A 253 22.74 10.78 -13.57
N SER A 254 22.73 9.84 -14.52
CA SER A 254 21.54 9.46 -15.28
C SER A 254 20.47 8.80 -14.40
N LEU A 255 20.88 7.85 -13.54
CA LEU A 255 20.02 7.19 -12.58
C LEU A 255 19.35 8.17 -11.63
N LEU A 256 20.13 9.05 -10.99
CA LEU A 256 19.60 10.07 -10.09
C LEU A 256 18.70 11.09 -10.81
N ARG A 257 18.98 11.39 -12.09
CA ARG A 257 18.10 12.27 -12.88
C ARG A 257 16.73 11.63 -13.16
N LYS A 258 16.70 10.29 -13.26
CA LYS A 258 15.48 9.50 -13.51
C LYS A 258 14.75 9.15 -12.22
N TYR A 259 15.47 8.96 -11.12
CA TYR A 259 14.97 8.57 -9.80
C TYR A 259 15.58 9.47 -8.71
N PRO A 260 15.15 10.74 -8.63
CA PRO A 260 15.71 11.72 -7.68
C PRO A 260 15.46 11.36 -6.21
N GLU A 261 14.53 10.43 -5.93
CA GLU A 261 14.20 9.95 -4.59
C GLU A 261 15.22 8.95 -4.02
N MET A 262 16.15 8.47 -4.86
CA MET A 262 17.21 7.55 -4.45
C MET A 262 18.13 8.21 -3.42
N THR A 263 18.35 7.55 -2.28
CA THR A 263 19.20 8.10 -1.22
C THR A 263 20.68 7.97 -1.57
N GLU A 264 21.51 8.86 -1.01
CA GLU A 264 22.96 8.79 -1.14
C GLU A 264 23.51 7.43 -0.69
N GLU A 265 23.00 6.92 0.43
CA GLU A 265 23.38 5.61 0.97
C GLU A 265 23.06 4.47 0.01
N PHE A 266 21.84 4.46 -0.57
CA PHE A 266 21.46 3.44 -1.55
C PHE A 266 22.35 3.50 -2.78
N LEU A 267 22.62 4.70 -3.29
CA LEU A 267 23.45 4.90 -4.48
C LEU A 267 24.90 4.48 -4.26
N PHE A 268 25.44 4.78 -3.08
CA PHE A 268 26.75 4.29 -2.66
C PHE A 268 26.77 2.75 -2.69
N THR A 269 25.80 2.09 -2.05
CA THR A 269 25.75 0.61 -2.03
C THR A 269 25.59 0.03 -3.43
N LEU A 270 24.73 0.61 -4.26
CA LEU A 270 24.54 0.19 -5.64
C LEU A 270 25.84 0.28 -6.45
N THR A 271 26.63 1.35 -6.24
CA THR A 271 27.92 1.53 -6.91
C THR A 271 28.96 0.53 -6.39
N ASP A 272 29.00 0.33 -5.06
CA ASP A 272 29.93 -0.58 -4.38
C ASP A 272 29.71 -2.06 -4.77
N ILE A 273 28.48 -2.46 -5.12
CA ILE A 273 28.16 -3.82 -5.62
C ILE A 273 29.02 -4.23 -6.82
N ARG A 274 29.43 -3.28 -7.66
CA ARG A 274 30.21 -3.60 -8.86
C ARG A 274 31.57 -4.19 -8.54
N ASP A 275 32.13 -3.87 -7.38
CA ASP A 275 33.39 -4.42 -6.86
C ASP A 275 34.60 -4.28 -7.82
N ASP A 276 34.45 -3.46 -8.87
CA ASP A 276 35.48 -3.12 -9.84
C ASP A 276 35.98 -1.67 -9.66
N VAL A 277 35.44 -0.98 -8.66
CA VAL A 277 35.86 0.30 -8.10
C VAL A 277 35.96 0.13 -6.58
N THR A 278 36.92 0.82 -5.95
CA THR A 278 37.09 0.77 -4.50
C THR A 278 35.94 1.49 -3.78
N SER A 279 35.61 1.11 -2.55
CA SER A 279 34.56 1.79 -1.78
C SER A 279 34.82 3.28 -1.55
N SER A 280 36.08 3.73 -1.58
CA SER A 280 36.42 5.16 -1.57
C SER A 280 36.04 5.84 -2.90
N GLU A 281 36.32 5.20 -4.04
CA GLU A 281 35.93 5.72 -5.36
C GLU A 281 34.41 5.72 -5.52
N SER A 282 33.73 4.65 -5.11
CA SER A 282 32.26 4.56 -5.11
C SER A 282 31.63 5.72 -4.32
N ARG A 283 32.20 6.06 -3.17
CA ARG A 283 31.73 7.17 -2.34
C ARG A 283 32.00 8.53 -2.98
N ALA A 284 33.19 8.75 -3.50
CA ALA A 284 33.54 9.98 -4.21
C ALA A 284 32.62 10.22 -5.42
N LEU A 285 32.40 9.19 -6.26
CA LEU A 285 31.48 9.26 -7.40
C LEU A 285 30.05 9.59 -6.98
N THR A 286 29.58 8.96 -5.90
CA THR A 286 28.24 9.20 -5.34
C THR A 286 28.11 10.65 -4.87
N GLU A 287 29.04 11.14 -4.05
CA GLU A 287 29.05 12.52 -3.52
C GLU A 287 29.11 13.56 -4.64
N ASP A 288 29.94 13.32 -5.66
CA ASP A 288 30.08 14.21 -6.81
C ASP A 288 28.79 14.29 -7.62
N CYS A 289 28.14 13.16 -7.90
CA CYS A 289 26.85 13.15 -8.60
C CYS A 289 25.72 13.78 -7.78
N MET A 290 25.69 13.57 -6.46
CA MET A 290 24.68 14.18 -5.58
C MET A 290 24.79 15.71 -5.56
N LYS A 291 25.99 16.27 -5.68
CA LYS A 291 26.21 17.72 -5.81
C LYS A 291 25.80 18.28 -7.18
N MET A 292 25.94 17.48 -8.24
CA MET A 292 25.64 17.90 -9.61
C MET A 292 24.14 17.99 -9.92
N ILE A 293 23.30 17.30 -9.15
CA ILE A 293 21.86 17.20 -9.45
C ILE A 293 21.10 18.26 -8.66
N GLY A 294 20.52 19.21 -9.38
CA GLY A 294 19.58 20.18 -8.83
C GLY A 294 18.28 19.50 -8.37
N LYS A 295 17.54 20.17 -7.48
CA LYS A 295 16.23 19.68 -7.02
C LYS A 295 15.30 19.52 -8.23
N LYS A 296 14.82 18.30 -8.45
CA LYS A 296 13.79 17.96 -9.42
C LYS A 296 12.43 17.79 -8.75
N GLU A 297 11.39 17.84 -9.57
CA GLU A 297 10.06 17.40 -9.17
C GLU A 297 10.08 15.90 -8.92
N ASN A 298 9.72 15.51 -7.70
CA ASN A 298 9.71 14.12 -7.27
C ASN A 298 8.39 13.46 -7.70
N ASP A 299 8.47 12.20 -8.13
CA ASP A 299 7.28 11.40 -8.41
C ASP A 299 6.72 10.85 -7.08
N PRO A 300 5.46 11.16 -6.70
CA PRO A 300 4.86 10.64 -5.46
C PRO A 300 4.86 9.11 -5.38
N ILE A 301 4.77 8.42 -6.52
CA ILE A 301 4.84 6.95 -6.61
C ILE A 301 6.24 6.49 -6.20
N LEU A 302 7.29 7.11 -6.75
CA LEU A 302 8.67 6.77 -6.42
C LEU A 302 9.03 7.17 -5.00
N ILE A 303 8.51 8.28 -4.49
CA ILE A 303 8.67 8.67 -3.07
C ILE A 303 8.14 7.54 -2.18
N ARG A 304 6.92 7.06 -2.44
CA ARG A 304 6.33 5.95 -1.67
C ARG A 304 7.18 4.69 -1.77
N LEU A 305 7.66 4.34 -2.97
CA LEU A 305 8.51 3.16 -3.18
C LEU A 305 9.80 3.24 -2.36
N PHE A 306 10.54 4.34 -2.46
CA PHE A 306 11.79 4.52 -1.72
C PHE A 306 11.55 4.65 -0.21
N GLN A 307 10.43 5.23 0.24
CA GLN A 307 10.02 5.20 1.65
C GLN A 307 9.80 3.76 2.15
N MET A 308 9.15 2.92 1.35
CA MET A 308 8.92 1.51 1.68
C MET A 308 10.21 0.69 1.70
N ALA A 309 11.18 1.05 0.84
CA ALA A 309 12.51 0.45 0.77
C ALA A 309 13.51 1.04 1.80
N LYS A 310 13.10 1.94 2.71
CA LYS A 310 13.99 2.41 3.79
C LYS A 310 14.13 1.33 4.86
N GLY A 311 14.95 0.32 4.59
CA GLY A 311 16.05 -0.16 5.45
C GLY A 311 15.81 -0.52 6.93
N GLU A 312 14.63 -0.35 7.50
CA GLU A 312 14.33 -0.81 8.86
C GLU A 312 13.74 -2.22 8.80
N ARG A 313 14.62 -3.22 8.59
CA ARG A 313 14.30 -4.60 8.97
C ARG A 313 14.02 -4.75 10.48
N LYS A 314 14.19 -3.66 11.26
CA LYS A 314 13.88 -3.58 12.70
C LYS A 314 12.38 -3.78 12.97
N THR A 315 11.47 -3.30 12.13
CA THR A 315 10.03 -3.45 12.37
C THR A 315 9.59 -4.90 12.20
N ALA A 316 10.13 -5.64 11.22
CA ALA A 316 9.87 -7.07 11.07
C ALA A 316 10.46 -7.91 12.21
N GLN A 317 11.64 -7.55 12.74
CA GLN A 317 12.22 -8.20 13.92
C GLN A 317 11.43 -7.87 15.20
N MET A 318 10.95 -6.64 15.35
CA MET A 318 10.06 -6.26 16.45
C MET A 318 8.70 -6.95 16.36
N ILE A 319 8.10 -7.09 15.18
CA ILE A 319 6.88 -7.87 14.97
C ILE A 319 7.13 -9.36 15.31
N LYS A 320 8.27 -9.92 14.88
CA LYS A 320 8.71 -11.28 15.28
C LYS A 320 8.95 -11.44 16.78
N ASP A 321 9.30 -10.39 17.52
CA ASP A 321 9.50 -10.44 18.97
C ASP A 321 8.22 -10.14 19.76
N VAL A 322 7.29 -9.38 19.18
CA VAL A 322 6.02 -8.96 19.80
C VAL A 322 4.92 -9.99 19.57
N VAL A 323 4.80 -10.56 18.37
CA VAL A 323 3.75 -11.53 18.02
C VAL A 323 3.83 -12.82 18.87
N PRO A 324 5.00 -13.44 19.11
CA PRO A 324 5.11 -14.57 20.03
C PRO A 324 4.90 -14.19 21.50
N ARG A 325 5.24 -12.95 21.90
CA ARG A 325 5.00 -12.46 23.27
C ARG A 325 3.51 -12.26 23.54
N ILE A 326 2.75 -11.76 22.56
CA ILE A 326 1.29 -11.71 22.62
C ILE A 326 0.72 -13.12 22.66
N ARG A 327 1.21 -14.03 21.80
CA ARG A 327 0.80 -15.45 21.76
C ARG A 327 1.01 -16.19 23.09
N ARG A 328 2.07 -15.87 23.85
CA ARG A 328 2.31 -16.44 25.20
C ARG A 328 1.47 -15.80 26.30
N ARG A 329 1.24 -14.48 26.26
CA ARG A 329 0.40 -13.81 27.26
C ARG A 329 -1.05 -14.25 27.16
N VAL A 330 -1.59 -14.39 25.96
CA VAL A 330 -2.98 -14.85 25.74
C VAL A 330 -3.17 -16.29 26.24
N LYS A 331 -2.19 -17.19 26.06
CA LYS A 331 -2.26 -18.56 26.61
C LYS A 331 -2.23 -18.63 28.13
N LEU A 332 -1.51 -17.73 28.80
CA LEU A 332 -1.45 -17.68 30.27
C LEU A 332 -2.73 -17.10 30.89
N THR A 333 -3.40 -16.18 30.20
CA THR A 333 -4.69 -15.63 30.66
C THR A 333 -5.83 -16.63 30.50
N ILE A 334 -5.81 -17.46 29.45
CA ILE A 334 -6.83 -18.51 29.21
C ILE A 334 -6.63 -19.73 30.12
N ALA A 335 -5.40 -20.00 30.58
CA ALA A 335 -5.12 -21.11 31.50
C ALA A 335 -5.41 -20.79 32.99
N ASN A 336 -5.70 -19.53 33.31
CA ASN A 336 -5.97 -19.04 34.67
C ASN A 336 -7.44 -18.56 34.86
N GLN A 337 -8.32 -18.90 33.92
CA GLN A 337 -9.78 -18.86 34.06
C GLN A 337 -10.29 -20.30 33.99
#